data_AF-A0A8H7P190-F1
#
_entry.id   AF-A0A8H7P190-F1
#
_cell.length_a   1.000
_cell.length_b   1.000
_cell.length_c   1.000
_cell.angle_alpha   90.00
_cell.angle_beta   90.00
_cell.angle_gamma   90.00
#
_symmetry.space_group_name_H-M   'P 1'
#
loop_
_entity.id
_entity.type
_entity.pdbx_description
1 polymer ?
#
loop_
_entity_poly.entity_id
_entity_poly.type
_entity_poly.pdbx_seq_one_letter_code
_entity_poly.pdbx_strand_id
1 'polypeptide(L)'
;MPVPADAVDPNALRVLVTGYGPFRTFKVNPSWLAVKPLHNTTAYTSGPVPRPVHITSLEVPTLYDAVLSLVPGLHARPPVVPAPKDPAFAVAPPPADGYDFILHVGVMSRAGNPIRLEQLGHKYGYDQDDADGKFCPVVHKGDPPVRGFGNGYEDSPEELLTPIDCPALLEHIRSTGQEHIALSLDAGRYLCDFINYCSLAESKRTATHAKKSTPVLFIHIPPVNEPLSTKEPISSVNQ
;
A
#
# COMPACT_ATOMS: atom_id res chain seq x y z
N MET A 1 -5.17 21.70 11.68
CA MET A 1 -4.81 21.54 13.10
C MET A 1 -4.08 20.21 13.23
N PRO A 2 -2.96 20.10 13.96
CA PRO A 2 -2.33 18.80 14.19
C PRO A 2 -3.33 17.87 14.89
N VAL A 3 -3.34 16.59 14.51
CA VAL A 3 -4.11 15.58 15.26
C VAL A 3 -3.45 15.45 16.63
N PRO A 4 -4.19 15.63 17.75
CA PRO A 4 -3.62 15.50 19.08
C PRO A 4 -2.92 14.15 19.27
N ALA A 5 -1.79 14.11 19.97
CA ALA A 5 -1.01 12.87 20.14
C ALA A 5 -1.76 11.80 20.97
N ASP A 6 -2.70 12.24 21.80
CA ASP A 6 -3.64 11.46 22.60
C ASP A 6 -4.92 11.08 21.83
N ALA A 7 -5.08 11.53 20.57
CA ALA A 7 -6.26 11.21 19.77
C ALA A 7 -6.29 9.74 19.28
N VAL A 8 -5.19 9.01 19.42
CA VAL A 8 -5.13 7.59 19.07
C VAL A 8 -4.99 6.77 20.34
N ASP A 9 -5.87 5.79 20.50
CA ASP A 9 -5.76 4.78 21.57
C ASP A 9 -4.37 4.11 21.54
N PRO A 10 -3.62 4.13 22.65
CA PRO A 10 -2.28 3.54 22.71
C PRO A 10 -2.25 2.03 22.47
N ASN A 11 -3.39 1.34 22.62
CA ASN A 11 -3.53 -0.09 22.34
C ASN A 11 -3.95 -0.39 20.89
N ALA A 12 -4.23 0.63 20.10
CA ALA A 12 -4.63 0.47 18.71
C ALA A 12 -3.49 -0.06 17.85
N LEU A 13 -3.81 -1.05 17.01
CA LEU A 13 -2.96 -1.41 15.89
C LEU A 13 -2.85 -0.21 14.94
N ARG A 14 -1.65 0.09 14.48
CA ARG A 14 -1.31 1.25 13.66
C ARG A 14 -1.11 0.78 12.22
N VAL A 15 -2.04 1.10 11.34
CA VAL A 15 -2.01 0.68 9.94
C VAL A 15 -1.81 1.88 9.03
N LEU A 16 -0.84 1.80 8.12
CA LEU A 16 -0.69 2.76 7.03
C LEU A 16 -1.31 2.17 5.77
N VAL A 17 -2.16 2.93 5.10
CA VAL A 17 -2.78 2.57 3.83
C VAL A 17 -2.40 3.60 2.78
N THR A 18 -1.87 3.18 1.64
CA THR A 18 -1.53 4.12 0.56
C THR A 18 -2.44 3.96 -0.65
N GLY A 19 -2.75 5.08 -1.29
CA GLY A 19 -3.34 5.12 -2.63
C GLY A 19 -2.51 6.02 -3.51
N TYR A 20 -2.68 5.94 -4.83
CA TYR A 20 -1.91 6.73 -5.78
C TYR A 20 -2.55 8.07 -6.11
N GLY A 21 -1.73 9.06 -6.43
CA GLY A 21 -2.17 10.30 -7.06
C GLY A 21 -2.59 10.13 -8.53
N PRO A 22 -2.95 11.23 -9.21
CA PRO A 22 -3.36 11.22 -10.61
C PRO A 22 -2.35 10.55 -11.54
N PHE A 23 -2.83 9.89 -12.59
CA PHE A 23 -1.99 9.27 -13.62
C PHE A 23 -2.77 8.97 -14.90
N ARG A 24 -2.18 9.25 -16.07
CA ARG A 24 -2.77 9.06 -17.41
C ARG A 24 -4.21 9.60 -17.47
N THR A 25 -5.19 8.73 -17.66
CA THR A 25 -6.61 9.07 -17.78
C THR A 25 -7.27 9.32 -16.42
N PHE A 26 -6.65 8.91 -15.32
CA PHE A 26 -7.17 9.11 -13.97
C PHE A 26 -6.78 10.49 -13.44
N LYS A 27 -7.64 11.49 -13.68
CA LYS A 27 -7.54 12.82 -13.03
C LYS A 27 -7.63 12.74 -11.52
N VAL A 28 -8.39 11.77 -11.02
CA VAL A 28 -8.41 11.32 -9.63
C VAL A 28 -8.27 9.81 -9.66
N ASN A 29 -7.31 9.27 -8.92
CA ASN A 29 -7.02 7.85 -8.94
C ASN A 29 -8.04 7.06 -8.09
N PRO A 30 -8.63 5.97 -8.62
CA PRO A 30 -9.53 5.11 -7.87
C PRO A 30 -8.94 4.57 -6.56
N SER A 31 -7.64 4.27 -6.54
CA SER A 31 -6.97 3.81 -5.31
C SER A 31 -6.97 4.86 -4.21
N TRP A 32 -6.75 6.14 -4.54
CA TRP A 32 -6.86 7.21 -3.56
C TRP A 32 -8.30 7.43 -3.11
N LEU A 33 -9.28 7.38 -4.03
CA LEU A 33 -10.70 7.48 -3.67
C LEU A 33 -11.14 6.39 -2.69
N ALA A 34 -10.59 5.17 -2.84
CA ALA A 34 -10.90 4.06 -1.95
C ALA A 34 -10.32 4.25 -0.53
N VAL A 35 -9.10 4.76 -0.41
CA VAL A 35 -8.40 4.80 0.89
C VAL A 35 -8.53 6.13 1.62
N LYS A 36 -8.79 7.23 0.90
CA LYS A 36 -8.92 8.58 1.47
C LYS A 36 -9.97 8.65 2.60
N PRO A 37 -11.18 8.04 2.49
CA PRO A 37 -12.17 8.07 3.56
C PRO A 37 -11.74 7.31 4.82
N LEU A 38 -10.75 6.42 4.73
CA LEU A 38 -10.25 5.65 5.87
C LEU A 38 -9.29 6.45 6.76
N HIS A 39 -8.81 7.62 6.28
CA HIS A 39 -7.81 8.41 6.98
C HIS A 39 -8.31 8.86 8.36
N ASN A 40 -7.50 8.60 9.40
CA ASN A 40 -7.80 8.89 10.80
C ASN A 40 -9.10 8.23 11.32
N THR A 41 -9.56 7.16 10.68
CA THR A 41 -10.66 6.35 11.21
C THR A 41 -10.11 5.22 12.09
N THR A 42 -10.97 4.71 12.98
CA THR A 42 -10.69 3.55 13.82
C THR A 42 -11.63 2.43 13.44
N ALA A 43 -11.07 1.33 12.93
CA ALA A 43 -11.75 0.05 12.75
C ALA A 43 -11.46 -0.87 13.95
N TYR A 44 -12.02 -2.08 13.94
CA TYR A 44 -11.79 -3.08 14.99
C TYR A 44 -11.50 -4.45 14.38
N THR A 45 -10.59 -5.20 14.99
CA THR A 45 -10.29 -6.57 14.57
C THR A 45 -11.48 -7.50 14.81
N SER A 46 -11.72 -8.42 13.89
CA SER A 46 -12.65 -9.53 14.09
C SER A 46 -12.08 -10.51 15.12
N GLY A 47 -12.79 -10.77 16.22
CA GLY A 47 -12.37 -11.73 17.23
C GLY A 47 -13.13 -11.58 18.56
N PRO A 48 -12.92 -12.50 19.53
CA PRO A 48 -13.62 -12.48 20.82
C PRO A 48 -13.35 -11.22 21.65
N VAL A 49 -12.16 -10.62 21.47
CA VAL A 49 -11.77 -9.36 22.08
C VAL A 49 -11.33 -8.41 20.95
N PRO A 50 -12.25 -7.58 20.43
CA PRO A 50 -11.92 -6.63 19.38
C PRO A 50 -10.85 -5.64 19.84
N ARG A 51 -9.82 -5.46 19.03
CA ARG A 51 -8.77 -4.46 19.24
C ARG A 51 -8.97 -3.30 18.27
N PRO A 52 -8.79 -2.05 18.71
CA PRO A 52 -8.87 -0.91 17.80
C PRO A 52 -7.75 -0.97 16.76
N VAL A 53 -8.04 -0.48 15.56
CA VAL A 53 -7.13 -0.37 14.43
C VAL A 53 -7.24 1.05 13.91
N HIS A 54 -6.24 1.89 14.17
CA HIS A 54 -6.18 3.23 13.60
C HIS A 54 -5.53 3.19 12.23
N ILE A 55 -6.21 3.81 11.27
CA ILE A 55 -5.78 3.86 9.87
C ILE A 55 -5.26 5.25 9.54
N THR A 56 -4.01 5.31 9.07
CA THR A 56 -3.45 6.49 8.41
C THR A 56 -3.45 6.26 6.91
N SER A 57 -4.15 7.11 6.14
CA SER A 57 -4.07 7.04 4.67
C SER A 57 -3.09 8.06 4.09
N LEU A 58 -2.33 7.68 3.09
CA LEU A 58 -1.34 8.53 2.40
C LEU A 58 -1.51 8.45 0.87
N GLU A 59 -1.59 9.61 0.21
CA GLU A 59 -1.56 9.70 -1.26
C GLU A 59 -0.11 9.72 -1.74
N VAL A 60 0.26 8.74 -2.58
CA VAL A 60 1.61 8.58 -3.13
C VAL A 60 1.63 9.07 -4.58
N PRO A 61 2.53 9.98 -4.97
CA PRO A 61 2.68 10.36 -6.38
C PRO A 61 3.01 9.15 -7.25
N THR A 62 2.41 9.09 -8.45
CA THR A 62 2.69 8.02 -9.43
C THR A 62 4.02 8.30 -10.17
N LEU A 63 5.11 8.41 -9.41
CA LEU A 63 6.46 8.78 -9.86
C LEU A 63 7.50 7.86 -9.25
N TYR A 64 8.47 7.38 -10.05
CA TYR A 64 9.51 6.47 -9.54
C TYR A 64 10.35 7.12 -8.45
N ASP A 65 10.79 8.37 -8.65
CA ASP A 65 11.59 9.13 -7.68
C ASP A 65 10.84 9.36 -6.37
N ALA A 66 9.52 9.54 -6.43
CA ALA A 66 8.69 9.71 -5.24
C ALA A 66 8.66 8.42 -4.41
N VAL A 67 8.49 7.26 -5.05
CA VAL A 67 8.52 5.96 -4.35
C VAL A 67 9.89 5.70 -3.72
N LEU A 68 10.98 5.92 -4.46
CA LEU A 68 12.35 5.74 -3.95
C LEU A 68 12.66 6.65 -2.76
N SER A 69 12.13 7.87 -2.75
CA SER A 69 12.35 8.84 -1.67
C SER A 69 11.46 8.58 -0.46
N LEU A 70 10.21 8.17 -0.70
CA LEU A 70 9.17 8.08 0.33
C LEU A 70 9.23 6.78 1.14
N VAL A 71 9.29 5.64 0.44
CA VAL A 71 9.05 4.32 1.06
C VAL A 71 10.06 3.96 2.14
N PRO A 72 11.39 4.22 2.00
CA PRO A 72 12.33 4.00 3.11
C PRO A 72 11.93 4.75 4.38
N GLY A 73 11.41 5.97 4.25
CA GLY A 73 10.88 6.77 5.36
C GLY A 73 9.66 6.14 6.02
N LEU A 74 8.74 5.54 5.25
CA LEU A 74 7.54 4.87 5.79
C LEU A 74 7.89 3.65 6.67
N HIS A 75 9.03 3.01 6.41
CA HIS A 75 9.51 1.85 7.17
C HIS A 75 10.49 2.22 8.29
N ALA A 76 10.96 3.47 8.34
CA ALA A 76 11.83 3.96 9.40
C ALA A 76 11.19 3.80 10.80
N ARG A 77 12.02 3.96 11.84
CA ARG A 77 11.65 3.82 13.25
C ARG A 77 12.15 5.05 14.02
N PRO A 78 11.32 6.08 14.24
CA PRO A 78 9.91 6.21 13.83
C PRO A 78 9.73 6.40 12.32
N PRO A 79 8.55 6.06 11.76
CA PRO A 79 8.22 6.34 10.36
C PRO A 79 8.23 7.84 10.07
N VAL A 80 8.74 8.20 8.90
CA VAL A 80 8.72 9.55 8.35
C VAL A 80 7.59 9.63 7.32
N VAL A 81 6.47 10.23 7.71
CA VAL A 81 5.31 10.43 6.84
C VAL A 81 5.26 11.90 6.40
N PRO A 82 5.15 12.18 5.09
CA PRO A 82 5.06 13.55 4.59
C PRO A 82 3.88 14.31 5.19
N ALA A 83 4.08 15.59 5.46
CA ALA A 83 2.98 16.46 5.84
C ALA A 83 1.99 16.60 4.66
N PRO A 84 0.69 16.43 4.90
CA PRO A 84 -0.33 16.62 3.87
C PRO A 84 -0.36 18.09 3.44
N LYS A 85 -0.69 18.34 2.16
CA LYS A 85 -0.92 19.71 1.67
C LYS A 85 -2.17 20.34 2.30
N ASP A 86 -3.19 19.53 2.54
CA ASP A 86 -4.44 19.95 3.17
C ASP A 86 -4.40 19.65 4.68
N PRO A 87 -4.48 20.69 5.56
CA PRO A 87 -4.47 20.51 7.00
C PRO A 87 -5.62 19.65 7.56
N ALA A 88 -6.68 19.40 6.78
CA ALA A 88 -7.76 18.49 7.16
C ALA A 88 -7.32 17.01 7.17
N PHE A 89 -6.22 16.69 6.48
CA PHE A 89 -5.62 15.35 6.43
C PHE A 89 -4.40 15.22 7.34
N ALA A 90 -4.31 16.06 8.38
CA ALA A 90 -3.22 16.02 9.34
C ALA A 90 -3.02 14.60 9.86
N VAL A 91 -1.78 14.13 9.78
CA VAL A 91 -1.41 12.76 10.15
C VAL A 91 -1.22 12.69 11.66
N ALA A 92 -1.88 11.72 12.31
CA ALA A 92 -1.59 11.39 13.71
C ALA A 92 -0.10 11.00 13.87
N PRO A 93 0.55 11.29 15.01
CA PRO A 93 1.96 10.93 15.21
C PRO A 93 2.23 9.47 14.84
N PRO A 94 3.22 9.21 13.96
CA PRO A 94 3.59 7.84 13.60
C PRO A 94 4.05 7.05 14.83
N PRO A 95 3.75 5.74 14.88
CA PRO A 95 4.23 4.90 15.99
C PRO A 95 5.75 4.85 16.06
N ALA A 96 6.32 5.02 17.26
CA ALA A 96 7.77 5.05 17.46
C ALA A 96 8.49 3.81 16.93
N ASP A 97 7.90 2.63 17.18
CA ASP A 97 8.42 1.34 16.73
C ASP A 97 7.85 0.89 15.36
N GLY A 98 7.25 1.83 14.62
CA GLY A 98 6.75 1.61 13.27
C GLY A 98 5.36 0.98 13.18
N TYR A 99 4.80 1.06 11.97
CA TYR A 99 3.45 0.56 11.69
C TYR A 99 3.34 -0.96 11.93
N ASP A 100 2.20 -1.40 12.42
CA ASP A 100 1.86 -2.83 12.57
C ASP A 100 1.61 -3.49 11.22
N PHE A 101 1.18 -2.71 10.21
CA PHE A 101 0.93 -3.18 8.86
C PHE A 101 0.97 -2.02 7.87
N ILE A 102 1.46 -2.28 6.66
CA ILE A 102 1.36 -1.35 5.53
C ILE A 102 0.60 -2.03 4.38
N LEU A 103 -0.50 -1.41 3.97
CA LEU A 103 -1.30 -1.82 2.83
C LEU A 103 -1.13 -0.81 1.69
N HIS A 104 -0.63 -1.27 0.56
CA HIS A 104 -0.60 -0.47 -0.66
C HIS A 104 -1.78 -0.82 -1.55
N VAL A 105 -2.48 0.20 -2.07
CA VAL A 105 -3.64 0.03 -2.95
C VAL A 105 -3.33 0.67 -4.30
N GLY A 106 -3.48 -0.09 -5.37
CA GLY A 106 -3.37 0.39 -6.75
C GLY A 106 -4.63 0.12 -7.54
N VAL A 107 -4.85 0.91 -8.60
CA VAL A 107 -5.92 0.66 -9.56
C VAL A 107 -5.40 -0.19 -10.72
N MET A 108 -6.17 -1.19 -11.15
CA MET A 108 -5.89 -1.90 -12.39
C MET A 108 -6.62 -1.27 -13.59
N SER A 109 -5.99 -1.31 -14.77
CA SER A 109 -6.46 -0.56 -15.94
C SER A 109 -7.71 -1.15 -16.62
N ARG A 110 -8.05 -2.41 -16.35
CA ARG A 110 -9.14 -3.12 -17.03
C ARG A 110 -10.32 -3.37 -16.10
N ALA A 111 -11.48 -2.96 -16.58
CA ALA A 111 -12.81 -3.30 -16.09
C ALA A 111 -13.01 -4.82 -15.89
N GLY A 112 -13.90 -5.20 -14.96
CA GLY A 112 -14.38 -6.56 -14.75
C GLY A 112 -13.39 -7.53 -14.10
N ASN A 113 -12.24 -7.03 -13.61
CA ASN A 113 -11.29 -7.84 -12.87
C ASN A 113 -11.61 -7.85 -11.36
N PRO A 114 -11.41 -8.99 -10.68
CA PRO A 114 -11.53 -9.06 -9.23
C PRO A 114 -10.47 -8.21 -8.54
N ILE A 115 -10.72 -7.88 -7.28
CA ILE A 115 -9.66 -7.39 -6.39
C ILE A 115 -8.54 -8.44 -6.39
N ARG A 116 -7.28 -8.02 -6.52
CA ARG A 116 -6.14 -8.94 -6.52
C ARG A 116 -5.30 -8.74 -5.28
N LEU A 117 -5.04 -9.83 -4.55
CA LEU A 117 -4.01 -9.89 -3.52
C LEU A 117 -2.67 -10.16 -4.21
N GLU A 118 -1.83 -9.12 -4.32
CA GLU A 118 -0.53 -9.22 -4.99
C GLU A 118 0.50 -9.79 -4.03
N GLN A 119 1.04 -10.96 -4.38
CA GLN A 119 1.92 -11.71 -3.49
C GLN A 119 3.40 -11.49 -3.76
N LEU A 120 3.76 -11.02 -4.96
CA LEU A 120 5.14 -10.94 -5.44
C LEU A 120 5.45 -9.51 -5.91
N GLY A 121 6.61 -9.00 -5.55
CA GLY A 121 7.21 -7.80 -6.13
C GLY A 121 8.51 -8.15 -6.85
N HIS A 122 8.88 -7.37 -7.86
CA HIS A 122 10.07 -7.62 -8.66
C HIS A 122 11.10 -6.48 -8.57
N LYS A 123 12.38 -6.77 -8.71
CA LYS A 123 13.45 -5.77 -8.60
C LYS A 123 13.67 -4.96 -9.88
N TYR A 124 13.35 -5.54 -11.03
CA TYR A 124 13.67 -5.02 -12.35
C TYR A 124 12.51 -5.14 -13.34
N GLY A 125 12.67 -4.54 -14.53
CA GLY A 125 11.73 -4.62 -15.65
C GLY A 125 10.74 -3.45 -15.73
N TYR A 126 11.11 -2.32 -15.11
CA TYR A 126 10.29 -1.10 -15.07
C TYR A 126 10.55 -0.21 -16.29
N ASP A 127 10.07 -0.67 -17.44
CA ASP A 127 10.36 -0.06 -18.75
C ASP A 127 9.31 0.94 -19.23
N GLN A 128 8.33 1.26 -18.38
CA GLN A 128 7.30 2.25 -18.66
C GLN A 128 7.66 3.60 -18.01
N ASP A 129 7.20 4.69 -18.62
CA ASP A 129 7.32 6.03 -18.08
C ASP A 129 6.26 6.32 -16.98
N ASP A 130 6.64 7.14 -16.02
CA ASP A 130 5.79 7.57 -14.93
C ASP A 130 4.84 8.73 -15.31
N ALA A 131 4.12 9.30 -14.34
CA ALA A 131 3.18 10.39 -14.61
C ALA A 131 3.82 11.65 -15.22
N ASP A 132 5.12 11.84 -15.05
CA ASP A 132 5.89 12.97 -15.59
C ASP A 132 6.65 12.60 -16.88
N GLY A 133 6.41 11.40 -17.43
CA GLY A 133 7.11 10.90 -18.61
C GLY A 133 8.55 10.46 -18.31
N LYS A 134 8.91 10.21 -17.04
CA LYS A 134 10.25 9.76 -16.64
C LYS A 134 10.28 8.26 -16.49
N PHE A 135 11.34 7.64 -16.99
CA PHE A 135 11.59 6.22 -16.77
C PHE A 135 12.26 5.95 -15.42
N CYS A 136 12.01 4.76 -14.88
CA CYS A 136 12.75 4.23 -13.74
C CYS A 136 14.27 4.24 -14.00
N PRO A 137 15.12 4.49 -12.98
CA PRO A 137 16.58 4.53 -13.14
C PRO A 137 17.15 3.29 -13.82
N VAL A 138 18.14 3.50 -14.69
CA VAL A 138 18.92 2.41 -15.31
C VAL A 138 19.92 1.88 -14.28
N VAL A 139 19.88 0.59 -14.03
CA VAL A 139 20.77 -0.10 -13.07
C VAL A 139 21.81 -0.97 -13.76
N HIS A 140 21.49 -1.49 -14.95
CA HIS A 140 22.47 -2.14 -15.82
C HIS A 140 22.39 -1.55 -17.23
N LYS A 141 23.54 -1.13 -17.74
CA LYS A 141 23.68 -0.61 -19.11
C LYS A 141 23.52 -1.75 -20.11
N GLY A 142 22.81 -1.52 -21.21
CA GLY A 142 22.53 -2.49 -22.26
C GLY A 142 21.60 -1.91 -23.32
N ASP A 143 21.24 -2.73 -24.31
CA ASP A 143 20.22 -2.42 -25.32
C ASP A 143 19.24 -3.60 -25.47
N PRO A 144 18.04 -3.54 -24.85
CA PRO A 144 17.54 -2.44 -24.01
C PRO A 144 18.24 -2.38 -22.63
N PRO A 145 18.28 -1.19 -21.98
CA PRO A 145 18.83 -1.06 -20.63
C PRO A 145 17.92 -1.73 -19.59
N VAL A 146 18.49 -2.21 -18.48
CA VAL A 146 17.70 -2.76 -17.36
C VAL A 146 17.38 -1.64 -16.37
N ARG A 147 16.10 -1.50 -16.03
CA ARG A 147 15.60 -0.49 -15.09
C ARG A 147 15.02 -1.12 -13.83
N GLY A 148 15.24 -0.47 -12.68
CA GLY A 148 14.70 -0.91 -11.40
C GLY A 148 15.51 -0.43 -10.20
N PHE A 149 15.63 -1.28 -9.19
CA PHE A 149 16.28 -0.93 -7.93
C PHE A 149 17.80 -1.14 -8.00
N GLY A 150 18.55 -0.05 -7.84
CA GLY A 150 20.01 -0.02 -7.85
C GLY A 150 20.59 0.21 -6.46
N ASN A 151 21.29 1.34 -6.28
CA ASN A 151 22.00 1.69 -5.05
C ASN A 151 21.11 1.58 -3.80
N GLY A 152 21.56 0.82 -2.81
CA GLY A 152 20.82 0.50 -1.58
C GLY A 152 20.04 -0.82 -1.63
N TYR A 153 19.84 -1.40 -2.81
CA TYR A 153 19.09 -2.65 -3.01
C TYR A 153 19.95 -3.75 -3.65
N GLU A 154 21.26 -3.59 -3.76
CA GLU A 154 22.19 -4.50 -4.42
C GLU A 154 22.00 -5.94 -3.94
N ASP A 155 21.98 -6.13 -2.61
CA ASP A 155 21.83 -7.43 -1.96
C ASP A 155 20.37 -7.90 -1.83
N SER A 156 19.40 -7.09 -2.29
CA SER A 156 17.99 -7.49 -2.27
C SER A 156 17.72 -8.52 -3.37
N PRO A 157 17.00 -9.62 -3.07
CA PRO A 157 16.59 -10.62 -4.07
C PRO A 157 15.85 -10.00 -5.25
N GLU A 158 15.94 -10.59 -6.44
CA GLU A 158 15.22 -10.11 -7.62
C GLU A 158 13.69 -10.18 -7.47
N GLU A 159 13.21 -11.06 -6.61
CA GLU A 159 11.80 -11.28 -6.32
C GLU A 159 11.57 -11.37 -4.81
N LEU A 160 10.50 -10.71 -4.36
CA LEU A 160 10.12 -10.68 -2.95
C LEU A 160 8.66 -11.09 -2.78
N LEU A 161 8.41 -12.15 -2.01
CA LEU A 161 7.08 -12.55 -1.59
C LEU A 161 6.64 -11.77 -0.35
N THR A 162 5.35 -11.42 -0.30
CA THR A 162 4.70 -10.96 0.94
C THR A 162 4.78 -12.04 2.03
N PRO A 163 5.02 -11.67 3.30
CA PRO A 163 4.95 -12.62 4.42
C PRO A 163 3.50 -12.96 4.81
N ILE A 164 2.49 -12.32 4.19
CA ILE A 164 1.08 -12.57 4.48
C ILE A 164 0.63 -13.88 3.83
N ASP A 165 -0.07 -14.72 4.59
CA ASP A 165 -0.74 -15.91 4.07
C ASP A 165 -1.97 -15.48 3.24
N CYS A 166 -1.71 -15.08 2.00
CA CYS A 166 -2.75 -14.63 1.07
C CYS A 166 -3.80 -15.71 0.76
N PRO A 167 -3.46 -17.01 0.61
CA PRO A 167 -4.46 -18.07 0.52
C PRO A 167 -5.43 -18.11 1.70
N ALA A 168 -4.94 -18.09 2.94
CA ALA A 168 -5.80 -18.08 4.13
C ALA A 168 -6.62 -16.78 4.22
N LEU A 169 -6.00 -15.63 3.90
CA LEU A 169 -6.69 -14.35 3.84
C LEU A 169 -7.82 -14.35 2.79
N LEU A 170 -7.58 -14.93 1.62
CA LEU A 170 -8.56 -15.06 0.56
C LEU A 170 -9.75 -15.91 1.00
N GLU A 171 -9.49 -17.06 1.63
CA GLU A 171 -10.52 -17.94 2.18
C GLU A 171 -11.37 -17.19 3.23
N HIS A 172 -10.71 -16.47 4.15
CA HIS A 172 -11.39 -15.66 5.14
C HIS A 172 -12.28 -14.58 4.51
N ILE A 173 -11.76 -13.79 3.56
CA ILE A 173 -12.54 -12.75 2.87
C ILE A 173 -13.74 -13.34 2.13
N ARG A 174 -13.59 -14.51 1.49
CA ARG A 174 -14.71 -15.20 0.83
C ARG A 174 -15.76 -15.67 1.83
N SER A 175 -15.35 -16.12 3.01
CA SER A 175 -16.28 -16.51 4.07
C SER A 175 -17.14 -15.35 4.59
N THR A 176 -16.73 -14.09 4.39
CA THR A 176 -17.54 -12.90 4.72
C THR A 176 -18.47 -12.47 3.57
N GLY A 177 -18.62 -13.29 2.52
CA GLY A 177 -19.50 -13.03 1.38
C GLY A 177 -18.87 -12.21 0.25
N GLN A 178 -17.58 -11.87 0.34
CA GLN A 178 -16.88 -11.13 -0.72
C GLN A 178 -16.23 -12.11 -1.71
N GLU A 179 -16.91 -12.38 -2.82
CA GLU A 179 -16.47 -13.41 -3.78
C GLU A 179 -15.55 -12.88 -4.89
N HIS A 180 -15.61 -11.57 -5.21
CA HIS A 180 -14.89 -10.98 -6.34
C HIS A 180 -13.45 -10.58 -5.99
N ILE A 181 -12.69 -11.55 -5.49
CA ILE A 181 -11.29 -11.42 -5.07
C ILE A 181 -10.46 -12.64 -5.53
N ALA A 182 -9.22 -12.41 -5.93
CA ALA A 182 -8.30 -13.42 -6.44
C ALA A 182 -6.86 -13.20 -5.95
N LEU A 183 -6.05 -14.27 -6.01
CA LEU A 183 -4.61 -14.19 -5.80
C LEU A 183 -3.93 -13.75 -7.09
N SER A 184 -2.82 -13.02 -6.96
CA SER A 184 -1.97 -12.62 -8.07
C SER A 184 -0.49 -12.70 -7.67
N LEU A 185 0.36 -13.00 -8.65
CA LEU A 185 1.82 -13.04 -8.53
C LEU A 185 2.48 -12.02 -9.46
N ASP A 186 1.70 -11.13 -10.07
CA ASP A 186 2.22 -10.14 -11.00
C ASP A 186 1.41 -8.84 -10.90
N ALA A 187 2.03 -7.83 -10.28
CA ALA A 187 1.47 -6.49 -10.14
C ALA A 187 1.76 -5.58 -11.37
N GLY A 188 2.25 -6.14 -12.48
CA GLY A 188 2.27 -5.50 -13.80
C GLY A 188 3.51 -4.67 -14.14
N ARG A 189 4.63 -4.83 -13.42
CA ARG A 189 5.93 -4.16 -13.60
C ARG A 189 5.84 -2.66 -13.93
N TYR A 190 4.94 -1.98 -13.22
CA TYR A 190 4.79 -0.53 -13.21
C TYR A 190 4.93 0.00 -11.77
N LEU A 191 4.45 1.21 -11.46
CA LEU A 191 4.53 1.79 -10.11
C LEU A 191 3.88 0.91 -9.03
N CYS A 192 2.80 0.20 -9.35
CA CYS A 192 2.15 -0.75 -8.43
C CYS A 192 3.11 -1.84 -7.94
N ASP A 193 3.78 -2.52 -8.87
CA ASP A 193 4.81 -3.52 -8.53
C ASP A 193 6.05 -2.86 -7.89
N PHE A 194 6.41 -1.66 -8.33
CA PHE A 194 7.56 -0.90 -7.82
C PHE A 194 7.40 -0.56 -6.33
N ILE A 195 6.28 0.03 -5.90
CA ILE A 195 6.04 0.30 -4.48
C ILE A 195 5.94 -0.99 -3.67
N ASN A 196 5.37 -2.06 -4.25
CA ASN A 196 5.25 -3.36 -3.58
C ASN A 196 6.64 -3.92 -3.28
N TYR A 197 7.51 -4.03 -4.30
CA TYR A 197 8.88 -4.50 -4.12
C TYR A 197 9.67 -3.61 -3.15
N CYS A 198 9.62 -2.29 -3.34
CA CYS A 198 10.32 -1.33 -2.47
C CYS A 198 9.93 -1.56 -1.01
N SER A 199 8.63 -1.62 -0.73
CA SER A 199 8.10 -1.78 0.62
C SER A 199 8.41 -3.15 1.23
N LEU A 200 8.39 -4.23 0.43
CA LEU A 200 8.83 -5.56 0.87
C LEU A 200 10.33 -5.59 1.20
N ALA A 201 11.16 -4.92 0.40
CA ALA A 201 12.60 -4.81 0.64
C ALA A 201 12.90 -4.00 1.90
N GLU A 202 12.25 -2.86 2.10
CA GLU A 202 12.38 -2.04 3.32
C GLU A 202 11.88 -2.77 4.58
N SER A 203 10.76 -3.48 4.47
CA SER A 203 10.24 -4.31 5.56
C SER A 203 11.25 -5.37 6.00
N LYS A 204 11.87 -6.08 5.04
CA LYS A 204 12.94 -7.05 5.33
C LYS A 204 14.18 -6.38 5.92
N ARG A 205 14.63 -5.26 5.35
CA ARG A 205 15.82 -4.52 5.81
C ARG A 205 15.65 -4.00 7.24
N THR A 206 14.47 -3.51 7.59
CA THR A 206 14.22 -3.01 8.94
C THR A 206 14.06 -4.15 9.94
N ALA A 207 13.48 -5.29 9.52
CA ALA A 207 13.34 -6.47 10.37
C ALA A 207 14.67 -7.11 10.80
N THR A 208 15.77 -6.93 10.04
CA THR A 208 17.10 -7.43 10.45
C THR A 208 17.73 -6.63 11.59
N HIS A 209 17.26 -5.40 11.83
CA HIS A 209 17.84 -4.49 12.81
C HIS A 209 16.84 -4.03 13.89
N ALA A 210 15.56 -4.36 13.75
CA ALA A 210 14.49 -3.95 14.67
C ALA A 210 13.85 -5.14 15.39
N LYS A 211 13.26 -4.87 16.56
CA LYS A 211 12.49 -5.86 17.34
C LYS A 211 11.15 -6.25 16.67
N LYS A 212 10.66 -5.44 15.74
CA LYS A 212 9.34 -5.56 15.11
C LYS A 212 9.45 -5.39 13.59
N SER A 213 9.04 -6.42 12.86
CA SER A 213 8.81 -6.35 11.41
C SER A 213 7.48 -5.64 11.12
N THR A 214 7.39 -4.94 9.98
CA THR A 214 6.14 -4.39 9.45
C THR A 214 5.73 -5.20 8.24
N PRO A 215 4.77 -6.13 8.34
CA PRO A 215 4.26 -6.86 7.19
C PRO A 215 3.65 -5.91 6.16
N VAL A 216 3.78 -6.29 4.89
CA VAL A 216 3.36 -5.49 3.74
C VAL A 216 2.47 -6.33 2.84
N LEU A 217 1.38 -5.75 2.36
CA LEU A 217 0.56 -6.31 1.29
C LEU A 217 0.27 -5.22 0.26
N PHE A 218 0.21 -5.62 -1.01
CA PHE A 218 -0.33 -4.80 -2.08
C PHE A 218 -1.65 -5.42 -2.57
N ILE A 219 -2.64 -4.58 -2.83
CA ILE A 219 -3.88 -4.98 -3.50
C ILE A 219 -4.14 -4.13 -4.74
N HIS A 220 -4.55 -4.78 -5.83
CA HIS A 220 -5.16 -4.09 -6.95
C HIS A 220 -6.67 -4.08 -6.78
N ILE A 221 -7.28 -2.91 -7.00
CA ILE A 221 -8.73 -2.73 -7.06
C ILE A 221 -9.18 -2.39 -8.49
N PRO A 222 -10.42 -2.75 -8.88
CA PRO A 222 -10.98 -2.31 -10.15
C PRO A 222 -11.21 -0.78 -10.18
N PRO A 223 -11.40 -0.18 -11.37
CA PRO A 223 -11.81 1.22 -11.51
C PRO A 223 -13.15 1.54 -10.82
N VAL A 224 -13.39 2.83 -10.49
CA VAL A 224 -14.64 3.31 -9.88
C VAL A 224 -15.83 3.16 -10.86
N ASN A 225 -17.03 2.87 -10.33
CA ASN A 225 -18.32 2.68 -11.03
C ASN A 225 -18.56 1.32 -11.69
N GLU A 226 -17.77 0.31 -11.33
CA GLU A 226 -18.09 -1.07 -11.66
C GLU A 226 -18.58 -1.78 -10.40
N PRO A 227 -19.63 -2.60 -10.50
CA PRO A 227 -20.19 -3.26 -9.33
C PRO A 227 -19.14 -4.23 -8.78
N LEU A 228 -18.44 -3.83 -7.72
CA LEU A 228 -18.38 -4.73 -6.57
C LEU A 228 -19.84 -4.95 -6.23
N SER A 229 -20.32 -6.19 -6.24
CA SER A 229 -21.70 -6.51 -5.88
C SER A 229 -21.96 -6.13 -4.43
N THR A 230 -22.07 -4.83 -4.13
CA THR A 230 -22.52 -4.28 -2.87
C THR A 230 -24.02 -4.11 -2.99
N LYS A 231 -24.75 -5.22 -2.85
CA LYS A 231 -25.99 -5.13 -2.10
C LYS A 231 -25.57 -4.94 -0.64
N GLU A 232 -25.32 -3.68 -0.27
CA GLU A 232 -25.81 -3.06 0.97
C GLU A 232 -25.14 -1.70 1.16
N PRO A 233 -25.92 -0.61 1.32
CA PRO A 233 -25.40 0.64 1.83
C PRO A 233 -25.03 0.46 3.30
N ILE A 234 -23.79 0.85 3.66
CA ILE A 234 -23.31 0.97 5.04
C ILE A 234 -24.22 1.98 5.77
N SER A 235 -25.28 1.46 6.38
CA SER A 235 -26.22 2.19 7.23
C SER A 235 -26.96 1.22 8.15
N SER A 236 -26.27 0.26 8.76
CA SER A 236 -26.88 -0.64 9.76
C SER A 236 -25.84 -1.22 10.73
N VAL A 237 -25.16 -0.39 11.50
CA VAL A 237 -24.59 -0.82 12.80
C VAL A 237 -24.93 0.27 13.82
N ASN A 238 -26.16 0.20 14.30
CA ASN A 238 -26.63 0.76 15.56
C ASN A 238 -27.90 -0.02 15.91
N GLN A 239 -27.70 -1.26 16.35
CA GLN A 239 -28.58 -2.03 17.23
C GLN A 239 -27.83 -3.27 17.72
#